data_AF-Q8HXR3-F1
#
_entry.id   AF-Q8HXR3-F1
#
_cell.length_a   1.000
_cell.length_b   1.000
_cell.length_c   1.000
_cell.angle_alpha   90.00
_cell.angle_beta   90.00
_cell.angle_gamma   90.00
#
_symmetry.space_group_name_H-M   'P 1'
#
loop_
_entity.id
_entity.type
_entity.pdbx_description
1 polymer ?
#
loop_
_entity_poly.entity_id
_entity_poly.type
_entity_poly.pdbx_seq_one_letter_code
_entity_poly.pdbx_strand_id
1 'polypeptide(L)'
;NHPTFEDMQVLVSREKQRPKFPEAWKENSLAVRSLKETIEDCWDQDAEARLTAQCAEERMAELMMIWERNKSVSPTVNPMSTAMQNERNLSHNRRVPKIGPYPDYSSSSYIEDSIHHTDSIVKNISSEHSMSSTP
;
A
#
# COMPACT_ATOMS: atom_id res chain seq x y z
N ASN A 1 17.20 23.86 -14.26
CA ASN A 1 15.86 23.96 -13.66
C ASN A 1 15.91 23.43 -12.24
N HIS A 2 16.16 24.31 -11.27
CA HIS A 2 16.17 23.99 -9.84
C HIS A 2 15.42 25.12 -9.13
N PRO A 3 14.13 24.96 -8.80
CA PRO A 3 13.39 26.00 -8.11
C PRO A 3 13.97 26.21 -6.70
N THR A 4 13.96 27.45 -6.24
CA THR A 4 14.34 27.78 -4.86
C THR A 4 13.24 27.38 -3.87
N PHE A 5 13.54 27.43 -2.58
CA PHE A 5 12.53 27.18 -1.55
C PHE A 5 11.40 28.23 -1.62
N GLU A 6 11.77 29.49 -1.83
CA GLU A 6 10.86 30.62 -1.94
C GLU A 6 9.92 30.46 -3.13
N ASP A 7 10.44 30.04 -4.28
CA ASP A 7 9.63 29.76 -5.47
C ASP A 7 8.57 28.68 -5.17
N MET A 8 8.98 27.58 -4.54
CA MET A 8 8.09 26.47 -4.20
C MET A 8 7.05 26.86 -3.13
N GLN A 9 7.45 27.67 -2.15
CA GLN A 9 6.54 28.14 -1.11
C GLN A 9 5.43 29.03 -1.71
N VAL A 10 5.78 29.95 -2.60
CA VAL A 10 4.79 30.78 -3.29
C VAL A 10 3.85 29.90 -4.11
N LEU A 11 4.39 29.03 -4.96
CA LEU A 11 3.61 28.22 -5.89
C LEU A 11 2.67 27.23 -5.18
N VAL A 12 3.17 26.46 -4.20
CA VAL A 12 2.43 25.33 -3.60
C VAL A 12 1.59 25.76 -2.40
N SER A 13 2.10 26.65 -1.55
CA SER A 13 1.42 27.05 -0.31
C SER A 13 0.52 28.27 -0.52
N ARG A 14 1.04 29.34 -1.14
CA ARG A 14 0.27 30.58 -1.31
C ARG A 14 -0.70 30.50 -2.48
N GLU A 15 -0.21 30.09 -3.65
CA GLU A 15 -0.99 30.01 -4.89
C GLU A 15 -1.73 28.69 -5.05
N LYS A 16 -1.49 27.75 -4.14
CA LYS A 16 -2.13 26.43 -4.07
C LYS A 16 -2.05 25.64 -5.37
N GLN A 17 -1.03 25.87 -6.18
CA GLN A 17 -0.87 25.17 -7.44
C GLN A 17 -0.52 23.70 -7.20
N ARG A 18 -1.02 22.86 -8.11
CA ARG A 18 -0.73 21.44 -8.21
C ARG A 18 -0.44 21.10 -9.66
N PRO A 19 0.26 19.99 -9.94
CA PRO A 19 0.40 19.48 -11.30
C PRO A 19 -0.95 19.38 -11.99
N LYS A 20 -1.05 19.96 -13.19
CA LYS A 20 -2.25 19.82 -14.01
C LYS A 20 -2.31 18.40 -14.58
N PHE A 21 -3.49 17.80 -14.56
CA PHE A 21 -3.72 16.56 -15.28
C PHE A 21 -3.66 16.82 -16.80
N PRO A 22 -3.09 15.89 -17.59
CA PRO A 22 -3.09 16.04 -19.04
C PRO A 22 -4.51 15.98 -19.62
N GLU A 23 -4.77 16.74 -20.69
CA GLU A 23 -6.07 16.74 -21.39
C GLU A 23 -6.45 15.40 -22.02
N ALA A 24 -5.47 14.50 -22.19
CA ALA A 24 -5.72 13.12 -22.60
C ALA A 24 -6.48 12.31 -21.53
N TRP A 25 -6.41 12.71 -20.25
CA TRP A 25 -7.06 12.04 -19.12
C TRP A 25 -8.52 12.49 -19.02
N LYS A 26 -9.32 12.07 -20.00
CA LYS A 26 -10.75 12.34 -20.03
C LYS A 26 -11.45 11.61 -18.88
N GLU A 27 -12.30 12.31 -18.16
CA GLU A 27 -13.08 11.79 -17.00
C GLU A 27 -14.29 10.96 -17.41
N ASN A 28 -14.41 10.60 -18.69
CA ASN A 28 -15.43 9.69 -19.19
C ASN A 28 -15.16 8.22 -18.77
N SER A 29 -13.93 7.90 -18.37
CA SER A 29 -13.58 6.63 -17.74
C SER A 29 -13.66 6.75 -16.21
N LEU A 30 -14.40 5.84 -15.57
CA LEU A 30 -14.44 5.73 -14.11
C LEU A 30 -13.04 5.57 -13.51
N ALA A 31 -12.17 4.78 -14.15
CA ALA A 31 -10.80 4.57 -13.65
C ALA A 31 -9.98 5.86 -13.65
N VAL A 32 -10.11 6.68 -14.69
CA VAL A 32 -9.39 7.96 -14.79
C VAL A 32 -9.93 8.95 -13.76
N ARG A 33 -11.25 9.04 -13.61
CA ARG A 33 -11.87 9.92 -12.61
C ARG A 33 -11.46 9.55 -11.19
N SER A 34 -11.58 8.27 -10.82
CA SER A 34 -11.20 7.81 -9.49
C SER A 34 -9.70 7.93 -9.21
N LEU A 35 -8.84 7.80 -10.24
CA LEU A 35 -7.41 8.08 -10.10
C LEU A 35 -7.15 9.56 -9.80
N LYS A 36 -7.81 10.48 -10.52
CA LYS A 36 -7.68 11.93 -10.28
C LYS A 36 -8.12 12.30 -8.87
N GLU A 37 -9.31 11.83 -8.45
CA GLU A 37 -9.84 12.03 -7.10
C GLU A 37 -8.84 11.53 -6.04
N THR A 38 -8.26 10.33 -6.24
CA THR A 38 -7.29 9.78 -5.28
C THR A 38 -5.99 10.61 -5.20
N ILE A 39 -5.50 11.10 -6.34
CA ILE A 39 -4.32 11.99 -6.36
C ILE A 39 -4.64 13.33 -5.68
N GLU A 40 -5.84 13.85 -5.89
CA GLU A 40 -6.29 15.11 -5.29
C GLU A 40 -6.39 15.03 -3.78
N ASP A 41 -6.97 13.96 -3.25
CA ASP A 41 -7.05 13.72 -1.81
C ASP A 41 -5.65 13.49 -1.18
N CYS A 42 -4.68 12.96 -1.94
CA CYS A 42 -3.31 12.78 -1.45
C CYS A 42 -2.53 14.10 -1.30
N TRP A 43 -2.79 15.10 -2.15
CA TRP A 43 -2.06 16.37 -2.13
C TRP A 43 -2.86 17.55 -1.56
N ASP A 44 -3.92 17.25 -0.79
CA ASP A 44 -4.80 18.26 -0.22
C ASP A 44 -4.02 19.33 0.56
N GLN A 45 -4.52 20.55 0.54
CA GLN A 45 -3.97 21.64 1.33
C GLN A 45 -4.13 21.40 2.83
N ASP A 46 -5.26 20.83 3.24
CA ASP A 46 -5.47 20.41 4.62
C ASP A 46 -4.79 19.05 4.85
N ALA A 47 -3.80 19.03 5.74
CA ALA A 47 -3.05 17.81 6.04
C ALA A 47 -3.93 16.74 6.69
N GLU A 48 -4.94 17.13 7.49
CA GLU A 48 -5.84 16.19 8.17
C GLU A 48 -6.87 15.58 7.22
N ALA A 49 -7.12 16.23 6.07
CA ALA A 49 -7.98 15.71 5.02
C ALA A 49 -7.26 14.73 4.09
N ARG A 50 -5.92 14.65 4.15
CA ARG A 50 -5.16 13.78 3.25
C ARG A 50 -5.41 12.31 3.54
N LEU A 51 -5.39 11.51 2.48
CA LEU A 51 -5.44 10.07 2.63
C LEU A 51 -4.27 9.56 3.46
N THR A 52 -4.58 8.61 4.33
CA THR A 52 -3.55 7.76 4.94
C THR A 52 -2.94 6.85 3.87
N ALA A 53 -1.72 6.37 4.11
CA ALA A 53 -1.05 5.46 3.19
C ALA A 53 -1.89 4.20 2.90
N GLN A 54 -2.51 3.61 3.94
CA GLN A 54 -3.37 2.44 3.79
C GLN A 54 -4.63 2.76 2.95
N CYS A 55 -5.26 3.91 3.16
CA CYS A 55 -6.44 4.30 2.38
C CYS A 55 -6.08 4.52 0.88
N ALA A 56 -4.91 5.10 0.61
CA ALA A 56 -4.41 5.26 -0.75
C ALA A 56 -4.12 3.89 -1.42
N GLU A 57 -3.54 2.94 -0.68
CA GLU A 57 -3.30 1.57 -1.16
C GLU A 57 -4.62 0.86 -1.55
N GLU A 58 -5.62 0.91 -0.67
CA GLU A 58 -6.94 0.31 -0.90
C GLU A 58 -7.58 0.87 -2.18
N ARG A 59 -7.55 2.20 -2.36
CA ARG A 59 -8.04 2.85 -3.58
C ARG A 59 -7.25 2.46 -4.82
N MET A 60 -5.92 2.32 -4.74
CA MET A 60 -5.11 1.86 -5.87
C MET A 60 -5.45 0.41 -6.26
N ALA A 61 -5.72 -0.47 -5.29
CA ALA A 61 -6.14 -1.84 -5.56
C ALA A 61 -7.52 -1.89 -6.26
N GLU A 62 -8.49 -1.09 -5.80
CA GLU A 62 -9.79 -0.95 -6.47
C GLU A 62 -9.65 -0.42 -7.90
N LEU A 63 -8.80 0.59 -8.10
CA LEU A 63 -8.52 1.16 -9.41
C LEU A 63 -7.95 0.14 -10.39
N MET A 64 -7.03 -0.73 -9.94
CA MET A 64 -6.49 -1.81 -10.78
C MET A 64 -7.60 -2.75 -11.27
N MET A 65 -8.57 -3.09 -10.41
CA MET A 65 -9.71 -3.93 -10.78
C MET A 65 -10.65 -3.25 -11.79
N ILE A 66 -10.88 -1.94 -11.64
CA ILE A 66 -11.70 -1.15 -12.58
C ILE A 66 -10.99 -1.06 -13.94
N TRP A 67 -9.68 -0.83 -13.93
CA TRP A 67 -8.87 -0.71 -15.14
C TRP A 67 -8.92 -1.98 -15.99
N GLU A 68 -8.79 -3.16 -15.37
CA GLU A 68 -8.84 -4.43 -16.09
C GLU A 68 -10.23 -4.73 -16.66
N ARG A 69 -11.31 -4.40 -15.93
CA ARG A 69 -12.68 -4.53 -16.44
C ARG A 69 -12.88 -3.69 -17.71
N ASN A 70 -12.32 -2.50 -17.77
CA ASN A 70 -12.44 -1.62 -18.94
C ASN A 70 -11.67 -2.12 -20.18
N LYS A 71 -10.64 -2.96 -20.03
CA LYS A 71 -9.94 -3.59 -21.17
C LYS A 71 -10.74 -4.75 -21.80
N SER A 72 -11.58 -5.42 -21.01
CA SER A 72 -12.25 -6.67 -21.40
C SER A 72 -13.47 -6.52 -22.32
N VAL A 73 -13.84 -5.31 -22.74
CA VAL A 73 -14.98 -5.11 -23.67
C VAL A 73 -14.56 -5.29 -25.13
N SER A 74 -14.28 -6.54 -25.53
CA SER A 74 -14.47 -6.93 -26.93
C SER A 74 -15.97 -7.11 -27.17
N PRO A 75 -16.58 -6.47 -28.18
CA PRO A 75 -18.02 -6.52 -28.41
C PRO A 75 -18.42 -7.82 -29.14
N THR A 76 -18.15 -9.00 -28.58
CA THR A 76 -18.72 -10.27 -29.09
C THR A 76 -18.65 -11.37 -28.03
N VAL A 77 -19.65 -11.48 -27.14
CA VAL A 77 -20.31 -12.76 -26.78
C VAL A 77 -21.54 -12.53 -25.88
N ASN A 78 -22.71 -12.71 -26.51
CA ASN A 78 -24.07 -12.99 -26.04
C ASN A 78 -24.41 -13.08 -24.54
N PRO A 79 -25.44 -12.36 -24.05
CA PRO A 79 -26.14 -12.68 -22.81
C PRO A 79 -27.32 -13.62 -23.12
N MET A 80 -27.09 -14.92 -23.27
CA MET A 80 -28.21 -15.88 -23.29
C MET A 80 -27.81 -17.26 -22.82
N SER A 81 -28.21 -17.59 -21.60
CA SER A 81 -28.68 -18.93 -21.21
C SER A 81 -29.42 -18.81 -19.87
N THR A 82 -30.71 -18.52 -19.96
CA THR A 82 -31.65 -18.81 -18.89
C THR A 82 -31.97 -20.32 -18.90
N ALA A 83 -31.96 -20.89 -17.69
CA ALA A 83 -32.80 -22.00 -17.23
C ALA A 83 -32.40 -23.46 -17.56
N MET A 84 -32.16 -24.20 -16.45
CA MET A 84 -32.65 -25.56 -16.10
C MET A 84 -31.57 -26.62 -15.82
N GLN A 85 -31.79 -27.30 -14.67
CA GLN A 85 -31.32 -28.64 -14.24
C GLN A 85 -29.99 -28.72 -13.46
N ASN A 86 -30.08 -28.89 -12.13
CA ASN A 86 -30.04 -30.22 -11.51
C ASN A 86 -29.96 -30.12 -9.96
N GLU A 87 -31.11 -30.18 -9.30
CA GLU A 87 -31.22 -30.60 -7.90
C GLU A 87 -30.86 -32.10 -7.84
N ARG A 88 -29.67 -32.45 -7.33
CA ARG A 88 -29.33 -33.71 -6.61
C ARG A 88 -27.82 -33.83 -6.41
N ASN A 89 -27.33 -33.41 -5.25
CA ASN A 89 -26.72 -34.29 -4.24
C ASN A 89 -25.87 -33.50 -3.23
N LEU A 90 -26.39 -33.51 -2.02
CA LEU A 90 -25.76 -33.25 -0.74
C LEU A 90 -24.36 -33.87 -0.61
N SER A 91 -23.33 -33.04 -0.45
CA SER A 91 -22.15 -33.43 0.32
C SER A 91 -21.30 -32.23 0.76
N HIS A 92 -21.36 -31.98 2.07
CA HIS A 92 -20.24 -31.55 2.91
C HIS A 92 -19.92 -30.04 3.04
N ASN A 93 -20.47 -29.52 4.13
CA ASN A 93 -19.82 -28.63 5.11
C ASN A 93 -19.74 -27.12 4.83
N ARG A 94 -20.85 -26.47 5.18
CA ARG A 94 -20.82 -25.20 5.92
C ARG A 94 -20.02 -25.40 7.23
N ARG A 95 -18.88 -24.73 7.44
CA ARG A 95 -18.36 -24.43 8.79
C ARG A 95 -17.74 -23.03 8.87
N VAL A 96 -18.25 -22.32 9.87
CA VAL A 96 -17.88 -21.01 10.41
C VAL A 96 -16.51 -21.07 11.12
N PRO A 97 -15.79 -19.94 11.29
CA PRO A 97 -14.43 -19.90 11.85
C PRO A 97 -14.36 -20.36 13.32
N LYS A 98 -13.32 -21.11 13.69
CA LYS A 98 -13.00 -21.45 15.09
C LYS A 98 -11.75 -20.70 15.55
N ILE A 99 -12.00 -19.68 16.36
CA ILE A 99 -11.14 -19.19 17.45
C ILE A 99 -10.66 -20.35 18.34
N GLY A 100 -9.37 -20.39 18.64
CA GLY A 100 -8.73 -21.28 19.60
C GLY A 100 -7.42 -20.67 20.10
N PRO A 101 -7.01 -20.94 21.36
CA PRO A 101 -6.02 -20.15 22.10
C PRO A 101 -4.57 -20.59 21.77
N TYR A 102 -3.64 -19.62 21.79
CA TYR A 102 -2.19 -19.74 21.59
C TYR A 102 -1.56 -20.93 22.36
N PRO A 103 -0.43 -21.54 21.91
CA PRO A 103 0.87 -20.87 22.09
C PRO A 103 1.93 -21.03 20.96
N ASP A 104 2.75 -19.97 20.88
CA ASP A 104 4.21 -19.85 20.72
C ASP A 104 4.97 -20.26 19.45
N TYR A 105 5.47 -19.20 18.82
CA TYR A 105 6.87 -18.89 18.50
C TYR A 105 7.63 -19.73 17.45
N SER A 106 8.22 -18.97 16.51
CA SER A 106 9.45 -19.25 15.76
C SER A 106 9.33 -19.94 14.39
N SER A 107 9.44 -19.15 13.32
CA SER A 107 10.76 -18.83 12.74
C SER A 107 10.61 -17.93 11.51
N SER A 108 11.27 -16.77 11.59
CA SER A 108 11.59 -15.88 10.46
C SER A 108 12.56 -16.58 9.50
N SER A 109 12.36 -16.42 8.20
CA SER A 109 13.39 -16.72 7.19
C SER A 109 13.92 -15.40 6.61
N TYR A 110 14.92 -14.82 7.27
CA TYR A 110 15.87 -13.87 6.69
C TYR A 110 17.03 -14.69 6.10
N ILE A 111 17.52 -14.34 4.89
CA ILE A 111 18.62 -15.04 4.23
C ILE A 111 19.89 -14.17 4.26
N GLU A 112 21.03 -14.87 4.30
CA GLU A 112 22.44 -14.46 4.11
C GLU A 112 23.12 -13.85 5.37
N ASP A 113 24.37 -14.18 5.74
CA ASP A 113 25.48 -14.75 4.98
C ASP A 113 26.54 -15.41 5.90
N SER A 114 27.44 -16.19 5.31
CA SER A 114 28.40 -17.09 5.96
C SER A 114 29.65 -16.41 6.54
N ILE A 115 30.24 -16.95 7.64
CA ILE A 115 31.66 -17.37 7.78
C ILE A 115 32.11 -17.50 9.27
N HIS A 116 32.33 -18.76 9.68
CA HIS A 116 33.41 -19.32 10.53
C HIS A 116 33.66 -18.92 12.01
N HIS A 117 33.80 -20.00 12.79
CA HIS A 117 34.67 -20.23 13.96
C HIS A 117 34.24 -19.70 15.34
N THR A 118 33.60 -20.56 16.15
CA THR A 118 34.16 -21.43 17.22
C THR A 118 34.57 -20.72 18.50
N ASP A 119 33.83 -21.08 19.55
CA ASP A 119 34.27 -21.38 20.91
C ASP A 119 34.95 -20.31 21.77
N SER A 120 34.42 -20.30 23.00
CA SER A 120 35.13 -20.14 24.26
C SER A 120 35.31 -18.75 24.86
N ILE A 121 34.65 -18.63 26.02
CA ILE A 121 35.24 -18.27 27.32
C ILE A 121 35.30 -16.79 27.70
N VAL A 122 34.40 -16.44 28.61
CA VAL A 122 34.57 -15.75 29.90
C VAL A 122 35.74 -14.74 30.01
N LYS A 123 35.44 -13.49 30.39
CA LYS A 123 35.87 -12.85 31.66
C LYS A 123 35.48 -11.37 31.76
N ASN A 124 34.73 -11.10 32.82
CA ASN A 124 34.66 -9.87 33.59
C ASN A 124 36.04 -9.23 33.81
N ILE A 125 36.17 -7.91 33.59
CA ILE A 125 36.91 -6.99 34.47
C ILE A 125 36.30 -5.57 34.42
N SER A 126 36.04 -4.99 35.60
CA SER A 126 35.96 -3.55 35.82
C SER A 126 37.29 -2.88 35.48
N SER A 127 37.23 -1.64 34.99
CA SER A 127 38.17 -0.60 35.42
C SER A 127 37.60 0.80 35.18
N GLU A 128 37.49 1.51 36.28
CA GLU A 128 37.20 2.94 36.46
C GLU A 128 38.24 3.88 35.79
N HIS A 129 37.89 5.17 35.80
CA HIS A 129 38.69 6.39 35.54
C HIS A 129 38.86 6.83 34.07
N SER A 130 38.69 8.10 33.69
CA SER A 130 38.47 9.33 34.46
C SER A 130 38.06 10.51 33.55
N MET A 131 37.16 11.33 34.10
CA MET A 131 37.14 12.80 34.14
C MET A 131 37.06 13.65 32.85
N SER A 132 35.88 14.26 32.72
CA SER A 132 35.60 15.67 32.35
C SER A 132 36.78 16.66 32.45
N SER A 133 36.94 17.49 31.42
CA SER A 133 37.03 18.95 31.52
C SER A 133 36.90 19.59 30.13
N THR A 134 35.85 20.39 29.93
CA THR A 134 35.77 21.50 28.95
C THR A 134 35.97 22.83 29.69
N PRO A 135 36.25 23.97 29.02
CA PRO A 135 36.75 24.20 27.68
C PRO A 135 38.19 24.75 27.65
#